data_AF-A0A920JFK0-F1
#
_entry.id   AF-A0A920JFK0-F1
#
_cell.length_a   1.000
_cell.length_b   1.000
_cell.length_c   1.000
_cell.angle_alpha   90.00
_cell.angle_beta   90.00
_cell.angle_gamma   90.00
#
_symmetry.space_group_name_H-M   'P 1'
#
loop_
_entity.id
_entity.type
_entity.pdbx_description
1 polymer ?
#
loop_
_entity_poly.entity_id
_entity_poly.type
_entity_poly.pdbx_seq_one_letter_code
_entity_poly.pdbx_strand_id
1 'polypeptide(L)'
;MAQNMRPHIHSKQTGQNPLIASLRILRYGWKMLHTSDLPVLDQDRNLVSQWQSRLPEILDSPDEVLVEAMREIMEPANLLFTHHLDITGQAGGAVQLLSTICEERLGDRSIALTLLGGLGDIDSAEPSYVLWELGRMVANSDELTSLFKNGLSDLELRLRQSDAAQEFMEHFDNFLDVFGSRGPNEWETACETWGTNPASVLTLIDRMRLTDPENSPSVRALELSKKREKATLNARKELKGFGSWLFEKGITFFNTLFTG
;
A
#
# COMPACT_ATOMS: atom_id res chain seq x y z
N MET A 1 40.12 8.85 -27.02
CA MET A 1 39.08 9.80 -27.46
C MET A 1 38.13 10.03 -26.29
N ALA A 2 38.36 11.08 -25.51
CA ALA A 2 37.47 11.47 -24.42
C ALA A 2 36.33 12.31 -25.00
N GLN A 3 35.10 11.81 -24.94
CA GLN A 3 33.91 12.58 -25.29
C GLN A 3 33.69 13.66 -24.22
N ASN A 4 33.75 14.92 -24.64
CA ASN A 4 33.39 16.07 -23.84
C ASN A 4 31.91 15.98 -23.44
N MET A 5 31.64 15.50 -22.23
CA MET A 5 30.33 15.62 -21.59
C MET A 5 30.12 17.10 -21.24
N ARG A 6 29.31 17.80 -22.02
CA ARG A 6 28.90 19.17 -21.70
C ARG A 6 28.11 19.14 -20.37
N PRO A 7 28.38 20.03 -19.41
CA PRO A 7 27.55 20.13 -18.22
C PRO A 7 26.11 20.45 -18.65
N HIS A 8 25.13 19.73 -18.09
CA HIS A 8 23.73 20.09 -18.21
C HIS A 8 23.55 21.50 -17.62
N ILE A 9 23.50 22.51 -18.50
CA ILE A 9 23.09 23.86 -18.12
C ILE A 9 21.60 23.76 -17.83
N HIS A 10 21.18 23.95 -16.57
CA HIS A 10 19.79 24.28 -16.27
C HIS A 10 19.43 25.51 -17.11
N SER A 11 18.71 25.31 -18.21
CA SER A 11 18.02 26.41 -18.84
C SER A 11 17.06 26.93 -17.78
N LYS A 12 17.23 28.20 -17.37
CA LYS A 12 16.17 28.89 -16.63
C LYS A 12 14.92 28.69 -17.47
N GLN A 13 13.92 27.97 -16.95
CA GLN A 13 12.61 27.88 -17.61
C GLN A 13 12.02 29.30 -17.65
N THR A 14 12.39 30.06 -18.67
CA THR A 14 11.81 31.36 -18.99
C THR A 14 10.41 31.09 -19.52
N GLY A 15 9.38 31.37 -18.71
CA GLY A 15 8.02 31.46 -19.26
C GLY A 15 6.84 31.05 -18.39
N GLN A 16 7.03 30.55 -17.16
CA GLN A 16 5.85 30.31 -16.31
C GLN A 16 5.40 31.63 -15.66
N ASN A 17 4.29 32.18 -16.16
CA ASN A 17 3.66 33.33 -15.54
C ASN A 17 3.21 32.94 -14.11
N PRO A 18 3.72 33.61 -13.05
CA PRO A 18 3.45 33.23 -11.66
C PRO A 18 1.95 33.27 -11.31
N LEU A 19 1.16 34.10 -11.99
CA LEU A 19 -0.29 34.14 -11.82
C LEU A 19 -0.96 32.88 -12.36
N ILE A 20 -0.52 32.40 -13.53
CA ILE A 20 -1.06 31.17 -14.14
C ILE A 20 -0.70 29.97 -13.27
N ALA A 21 0.52 29.92 -12.74
CA ALA A 21 0.94 28.87 -11.80
C ALA A 21 0.08 28.89 -10.53
N SER A 22 -0.15 30.08 -9.95
CA SER A 22 -1.00 30.24 -8.76
C SER A 22 -2.44 29.79 -9.01
N LEU A 23 -3.03 30.17 -10.14
CA LEU A 23 -4.37 29.73 -10.54
C LEU A 23 -4.46 28.22 -10.72
N ARG A 24 -3.41 27.58 -11.26
CA ARG A 24 -3.34 26.12 -11.38
C ARG A 24 -3.31 25.42 -10.02
N ILE A 25 -2.53 25.94 -9.07
CA ILE A 25 -2.47 25.41 -7.70
C ILE A 25 -3.85 25.54 -7.02
N LEU A 26 -4.49 26.71 -7.13
CA LEU A 26 -5.83 26.93 -6.58
C LEU A 26 -6.86 25.98 -7.20
N ARG A 27 -6.84 25.81 -8.52
CA ARG A 27 -7.72 24.87 -9.22
C ARG A 27 -7.47 23.42 -8.78
N TYR A 28 -6.21 23.04 -8.60
CA TYR A 28 -5.82 21.71 -8.14
C TYR A 28 -6.31 21.44 -6.71
N GLY A 29 -6.06 22.37 -5.78
CA GLY A 29 -6.57 22.28 -4.42
C GLY A 29 -8.10 22.26 -4.37
N TRP A 30 -8.76 23.03 -5.23
CA TRP A 30 -10.22 22.99 -5.35
C TRP A 30 -10.72 21.63 -5.84
N LYS A 31 -10.08 21.04 -6.86
CA LYS A 31 -10.39 19.70 -7.36
C LYS A 31 -10.23 18.67 -6.23
N MET A 32 -9.07 18.66 -5.56
CA MET A 32 -8.77 17.76 -4.43
C MET A 32 -9.85 17.82 -3.34
N LEU A 33 -10.27 19.02 -2.90
CA LEU A 33 -11.32 19.17 -1.88
C LEU A 33 -12.71 18.68 -2.31
N HIS A 34 -12.93 18.51 -3.62
CA HIS A 34 -14.20 18.07 -4.20
C HIS A 34 -14.14 16.66 -4.77
N THR A 35 -13.00 15.98 -4.70
CA THR A 35 -12.89 14.57 -5.07
C THR A 35 -13.71 13.74 -4.07
N SER A 36 -14.74 13.05 -4.56
CA SER A 36 -15.63 12.19 -3.78
C SER A 36 -15.54 10.72 -4.16
N ASP A 37 -14.93 10.42 -5.31
CA ASP A 37 -14.74 9.10 -5.89
C ASP A 37 -13.44 9.07 -6.71
N LEU A 38 -12.90 7.87 -6.91
CA LEU A 38 -11.71 7.61 -7.74
C LEU A 38 -11.98 6.47 -8.73
N PRO A 39 -12.87 6.65 -9.72
CA PRO A 39 -13.21 5.60 -10.69
C PRO A 39 -12.02 5.11 -11.53
N VAL A 40 -10.93 5.89 -11.56
CA VAL A 40 -9.67 5.51 -12.20
C VAL A 40 -9.03 4.31 -11.51
N LEU A 41 -9.17 4.15 -10.18
CA LEU A 41 -8.62 3.02 -9.45
C LEU A 41 -9.26 1.70 -9.87
N ASP A 42 -10.57 1.68 -10.12
CA ASP A 42 -11.25 0.48 -10.61
C ASP A 42 -10.81 0.11 -12.03
N GLN A 43 -10.53 1.10 -12.87
CA GLN A 43 -9.98 0.90 -14.21
C GLN A 43 -8.57 0.32 -14.14
N ASP A 44 -7.73 0.89 -13.27
CA ASP A 44 -6.36 0.45 -13.02
C ASP A 44 -6.34 -0.99 -12.47
N ARG A 45 -7.20 -1.31 -11.49
CA ARG A 45 -7.37 -2.67 -10.93
C ARG A 45 -7.78 -3.67 -12.00
N ASN A 46 -8.73 -3.32 -12.87
CA ASN A 46 -9.19 -4.18 -13.95
C ASN A 46 -8.08 -4.43 -14.99
N LEU A 47 -7.35 -3.38 -15.38
CA LEU A 47 -6.21 -3.47 -16.28
C LEU A 47 -5.13 -4.43 -15.74
N VAL A 48 -4.76 -4.29 -14.45
CA VAL A 48 -3.80 -5.19 -13.81
C VAL A 48 -4.33 -6.64 -13.74
N SER A 49 -5.60 -6.82 -13.37
CA SER A 49 -6.23 -8.15 -13.29
C SER A 49 -6.26 -8.88 -14.63
N GLN A 50 -6.57 -8.15 -15.72
CA GLN A 50 -6.53 -8.69 -17.07
C GLN A 50 -5.11 -9.10 -17.48
N TRP A 51 -4.11 -8.28 -17.18
CA TRP A 51 -2.73 -8.62 -17.47
C TRP A 51 -2.25 -9.84 -16.66
N GLN A 52 -2.57 -9.89 -15.35
CA GLN A 52 -2.26 -11.02 -14.48
C GLN A 52 -2.89 -12.33 -14.97
N SER A 53 -4.10 -12.29 -15.51
CA SER A 53 -4.78 -13.50 -16.03
C SER A 53 -4.04 -14.18 -17.19
N ARG A 54 -3.15 -13.45 -17.89
CA ARG A 54 -2.32 -13.95 -18.99
C ARG A 54 -0.99 -14.53 -18.51
N LEU A 55 -0.59 -14.28 -17.26
CA LEU A 55 0.74 -14.67 -16.75
C LEU A 55 1.02 -16.17 -16.88
N PRO A 56 0.10 -17.10 -16.57
CA PRO A 56 0.40 -18.53 -16.67
C PRO A 56 0.84 -18.96 -18.08
N GLU A 57 0.18 -18.43 -19.12
CA GLU A 57 0.53 -18.72 -20.52
C GLU A 57 1.83 -18.02 -20.93
N ILE A 58 2.03 -16.76 -20.52
CA ILE A 58 3.25 -15.99 -20.81
C ILE A 58 4.47 -16.69 -20.20
N LEU A 59 4.37 -17.15 -18.95
CA LEU A 59 5.49 -17.78 -18.23
C LEU A 59 5.91 -19.14 -18.80
N ASP A 60 5.02 -19.83 -19.54
CA ASP A 60 5.32 -21.08 -20.25
C ASP A 60 5.74 -20.85 -21.72
N SER A 61 5.83 -19.57 -22.14
CA SER A 61 6.15 -19.21 -23.52
C SER A 61 7.67 -19.07 -23.77
N PRO A 62 8.12 -19.14 -25.04
CA PRO A 62 9.51 -18.88 -25.41
C PRO A 62 10.00 -17.47 -25.02
N ASP A 63 11.32 -17.31 -24.88
CA ASP A 63 11.98 -16.05 -24.52
C ASP A 63 11.53 -14.85 -25.36
N GLU A 64 11.25 -15.02 -26.66
CA GLU A 64 10.79 -13.91 -27.51
C GLU A 64 9.42 -13.37 -27.05
N VAL A 65 8.54 -14.24 -26.59
CA VAL A 65 7.21 -13.88 -26.08
C VAL A 65 7.33 -13.21 -24.70
N LEU A 66 8.23 -13.70 -23.84
CA LEU A 66 8.53 -13.06 -22.55
C LEU A 66 9.02 -11.63 -22.74
N VAL A 67 9.97 -11.42 -23.65
CA VAL A 67 10.51 -10.09 -23.95
C VAL A 67 9.43 -9.17 -24.52
N GLU A 68 8.56 -9.66 -25.39
CA GLU A 68 7.48 -8.85 -25.94
C GLU A 68 6.45 -8.48 -24.85
N ALA A 69 6.08 -9.41 -23.97
CA ALA A 69 5.20 -9.13 -22.84
C ALA A 69 5.78 -8.07 -21.88
N MET A 70 7.10 -8.10 -21.62
CA MET A 70 7.79 -7.07 -20.84
C MET A 70 7.78 -5.71 -21.52
N ARG A 71 7.79 -5.65 -22.85
CA ARG A 71 7.68 -4.37 -23.60
C ARG A 71 6.26 -3.86 -23.61
N GLU A 72 5.29 -4.75 -23.82
CA GLU A 72 3.86 -4.45 -23.85
C GLU A 72 3.40 -3.78 -22.54
N ILE A 73 3.82 -4.31 -21.39
CA ILE A 73 3.38 -3.81 -20.07
C ILE A 73 3.93 -2.42 -19.74
N MET A 74 4.95 -1.92 -20.44
CA MET A 74 5.57 -0.62 -20.14
C MET A 74 4.60 0.56 -20.33
N GLU A 75 3.73 0.52 -21.33
CA GLU A 75 2.78 1.62 -21.56
C GLU A 75 1.67 1.64 -20.49
N PRO A 76 1.00 0.51 -20.18
CA PRO A 76 0.08 0.43 -19.05
C PRO A 76 0.76 0.77 -17.71
N ALA A 77 1.99 0.29 -17.46
CA ALA A 77 2.72 0.60 -16.23
C ALA A 77 3.00 2.11 -16.06
N ASN A 78 3.34 2.82 -17.14
CA ASN A 78 3.51 4.26 -17.12
C ASN A 78 2.19 5.00 -16.80
N LEU A 79 1.06 4.51 -17.32
CA LEU A 79 -0.26 5.05 -17.01
C LEU A 79 -0.60 4.85 -15.52
N LEU A 80 -0.45 3.62 -15.02
CA LEU A 80 -0.66 3.28 -13.60
C LEU A 80 0.22 4.15 -12.69
N PHE A 81 1.49 4.34 -13.05
CA PHE A 81 2.41 5.18 -12.28
C PHE A 81 2.01 6.66 -12.31
N THR A 82 1.49 7.14 -13.44
CA THR A 82 0.98 8.51 -13.57
C THR A 82 -0.22 8.73 -12.65
N HIS A 83 -1.17 7.79 -12.61
CA HIS A 83 -2.31 7.85 -11.69
C HIS A 83 -1.85 7.78 -10.23
N HIS A 84 -0.90 6.88 -9.91
CA HIS A 84 -0.31 6.76 -8.58
C HIS A 84 0.30 8.09 -8.10
N LEU A 85 1.04 8.80 -8.96
CA LEU A 85 1.64 10.10 -8.63
C LEU A 85 0.58 11.19 -8.41
N ASP A 86 -0.47 11.25 -9.23
CA ASP A 86 -1.54 12.24 -9.04
C ASP A 86 -2.30 12.00 -7.72
N ILE A 87 -2.70 10.75 -7.47
CA ILE A 87 -3.44 10.39 -6.26
C ILE A 87 -2.60 10.59 -5.00
N THR A 88 -1.34 10.13 -5.01
CA THR A 88 -0.42 10.31 -3.87
C THR A 88 -0.10 11.78 -3.63
N GLY A 89 0.03 12.59 -4.69
CA GLY A 89 0.19 14.04 -4.60
C GLY A 89 -1.01 14.72 -3.93
N GLN A 90 -2.24 14.34 -4.30
CA GLN A 90 -3.47 14.84 -3.68
C GLN A 90 -3.57 14.40 -2.21
N ALA A 91 -3.25 13.13 -1.90
CA ALA A 91 -3.19 12.60 -0.54
C ALA A 91 -2.23 13.43 0.33
N GLY A 92 -1.01 13.69 -0.15
CA GLY A 92 -0.03 14.53 0.54
C GLY A 92 -0.53 15.95 0.80
N GLY A 93 -1.20 16.56 -0.19
CA GLY A 93 -1.85 17.86 -0.03
C GLY A 93 -2.92 17.88 1.07
N ALA A 94 -3.74 16.84 1.13
CA ALA A 94 -4.75 16.69 2.17
C ALA A 94 -4.14 16.45 3.56
N VAL A 95 -3.06 15.64 3.67
CA VAL A 95 -2.33 15.46 4.95
C VAL A 95 -1.84 16.82 5.45
N GLN A 96 -1.26 17.61 4.55
CA GLN A 96 -0.72 18.93 4.90
C GLN A 96 -1.83 19.89 5.34
N LEU A 97 -2.98 19.89 4.64
CA LEU A 97 -4.14 20.69 5.04
C LEU A 97 -4.64 20.30 6.44
N LEU A 98 -4.85 19.00 6.71
CA LEU A 98 -5.29 18.53 8.02
C LEU A 98 -4.27 18.86 9.11
N SER A 99 -2.97 18.69 8.83
CA SER A 99 -1.89 19.02 9.76
C SER A 99 -1.91 20.50 10.14
N THR A 100 -2.04 21.39 9.16
CA THR A 100 -2.11 22.83 9.39
C THR A 100 -3.37 23.21 10.18
N ILE A 101 -4.54 22.61 9.89
CA ILE A 101 -5.76 22.87 10.67
C ILE A 101 -5.58 22.43 12.12
N CYS A 102 -5.03 21.24 12.35
CA CYS A 102 -4.79 20.73 13.70
C CYS A 102 -3.80 21.62 14.47
N GLU A 103 -2.74 22.08 13.82
CA GLU A 103 -1.76 23.00 14.41
C GLU A 103 -2.39 24.37 14.74
N GLU A 104 -2.99 25.04 13.76
CA GLU A 104 -3.46 26.42 13.91
C GLU A 104 -4.76 26.55 14.73
N ARG A 105 -5.60 25.51 14.74
CA ARG A 105 -6.95 25.59 15.30
C ARG A 105 -7.17 24.68 16.50
N LEU A 106 -6.41 23.60 16.62
CA LEU A 106 -6.45 22.67 17.77
C LEU A 106 -5.18 22.74 18.63
N GLY A 107 -4.17 23.51 18.20
CA GLY A 107 -2.92 23.70 18.95
C GLY A 107 -1.98 22.50 18.94
N ASP A 108 -2.27 21.45 18.14
CA ASP A 108 -1.47 20.23 18.10
C ASP A 108 -1.51 19.59 16.71
N ARG A 109 -0.38 19.69 15.99
CA ARG A 109 -0.21 19.10 14.65
C ARG A 109 -0.32 17.58 14.65
N SER A 110 0.04 16.91 15.74
CA SER A 110 0.08 15.44 15.83
C SER A 110 -1.31 14.81 15.80
N ILE A 111 -2.36 15.59 16.09
CA ILE A 111 -3.76 15.15 15.94
C ILE A 111 -4.03 14.70 14.51
N ALA A 112 -3.40 15.31 13.50
CA ALA A 112 -3.56 14.88 12.11
C ALA A 112 -3.15 13.42 11.89
N LEU A 113 -2.06 12.95 12.52
CA LEU A 113 -1.66 11.54 12.44
C LEU A 113 -2.68 10.62 13.11
N THR A 114 -3.30 11.07 14.20
CA THR A 114 -4.38 10.32 14.87
C THR A 114 -5.63 10.23 13.99
N LEU A 115 -5.99 11.32 13.31
CA LEU A 115 -7.14 11.37 12.39
C LEU A 115 -6.96 10.49 11.14
N LEU A 116 -5.71 10.26 10.75
CA LEU A 116 -5.31 9.40 9.63
C LEU A 116 -5.01 7.95 10.07
N GLY A 117 -5.05 7.65 11.37
CA GLY A 117 -4.78 6.32 11.88
C GLY A 117 -6.01 5.41 11.81
N GLY A 118 -5.83 4.14 11.44
CA GLY A 118 -6.96 3.18 11.42
C GLY A 118 -8.01 3.55 10.38
N LEU A 119 -7.57 3.91 9.16
CA LEU A 119 -8.45 4.27 8.05
C LEU A 119 -9.32 3.10 7.54
N GLY A 120 -9.07 1.87 8.00
CA GLY A 120 -9.83 0.67 7.61
C GLY A 120 -9.09 -0.11 6.53
N ASP A 121 -9.83 -0.65 5.56
CA ASP A 121 -9.42 -1.50 4.43
C ASP A 121 -8.34 -0.86 3.54
N ILE A 122 -7.11 -0.78 4.05
CA ILE A 122 -5.95 -0.37 3.27
C ILE A 122 -5.32 -1.62 2.66
N ASP A 123 -5.32 -1.72 1.34
CA ASP A 123 -4.73 -2.85 0.58
C ASP A 123 -3.30 -3.20 1.03
N SER A 124 -2.49 -2.21 1.42
CA SER A 124 -1.11 -2.44 1.89
C SER A 124 -1.01 -3.09 3.27
N ALA A 125 -2.07 -3.03 4.08
CA ALA A 125 -2.13 -3.66 5.38
C ALA A 125 -2.67 -5.10 5.31
N GLU A 126 -3.45 -5.43 4.27
CA GLU A 126 -4.11 -6.73 4.10
C GLU A 126 -3.16 -7.94 4.29
N PRO A 127 -1.95 -7.99 3.69
CA PRO A 127 -1.06 -9.13 3.86
C PRO A 127 -0.67 -9.38 5.32
N SER A 128 -0.60 -8.32 6.15
CA SER A 128 -0.22 -8.45 7.55
C SER A 128 -1.24 -9.22 8.38
N TYR A 129 -2.53 -9.12 8.03
CA TYR A 129 -3.60 -9.89 8.69
C TYR A 129 -3.52 -11.36 8.31
N VAL A 130 -3.31 -11.68 7.02
CA VAL A 130 -3.20 -13.06 6.55
C VAL A 130 -1.94 -13.73 7.11
N LEU A 131 -0.80 -13.04 7.11
CA LEU A 131 0.43 -13.50 7.75
C LEU A 131 0.24 -13.78 9.25
N TRP A 132 -0.54 -12.94 9.92
CA TRP A 132 -0.86 -13.11 11.33
C TRP A 132 -1.67 -14.39 11.56
N GLU A 133 -2.73 -14.61 10.79
CA GLU A 133 -3.57 -15.81 10.88
C GLU A 133 -2.76 -17.08 10.56
N LEU A 134 -1.93 -17.08 9.52
CA LEU A 134 -0.99 -18.16 9.22
C LEU A 134 -0.04 -18.42 10.41
N GLY A 135 0.47 -17.37 11.04
CA GLY A 135 1.26 -17.47 12.27
C GLY A 135 0.48 -18.09 13.44
N ARG A 136 -0.82 -17.77 13.57
CA ARG A 136 -1.70 -18.37 14.59
C ARG A 136 -1.99 -19.83 14.32
N MET A 137 -2.21 -20.23 13.07
CA MET A 137 -2.35 -21.65 12.68
C MET A 137 -1.15 -22.46 13.17
N VAL A 138 0.07 -21.96 12.94
CA VAL A 138 1.29 -22.63 13.41
C VAL A 138 1.35 -22.65 14.94
N ALA A 139 1.07 -21.53 15.61
CA ALA A 139 1.14 -21.43 17.07
C ALA A 139 0.12 -22.34 17.81
N ASN A 140 -0.99 -22.67 17.16
CA ASN A 140 -2.07 -23.49 17.72
C ASN A 140 -1.97 -24.98 17.35
N SER A 141 -0.95 -25.39 16.58
CA SER A 141 -0.67 -26.80 16.26
C SER A 141 0.73 -27.18 16.75
N ASP A 142 0.80 -28.25 17.55
CA ASP A 142 2.07 -28.79 18.05
C ASP A 142 2.91 -29.37 16.90
N GLU A 143 2.28 -29.99 15.91
CA GLU A 143 2.91 -30.56 14.71
C GLU A 143 3.54 -29.46 13.84
N LEU A 144 2.77 -28.43 13.48
CA LEU A 144 3.30 -27.29 12.73
C LEU A 144 4.40 -26.58 13.51
N THR A 145 4.19 -26.34 14.80
CA THR A 145 5.21 -25.74 15.67
C THR A 145 6.50 -26.55 15.69
N SER A 146 6.41 -27.88 15.72
CA SER A 146 7.57 -28.78 15.64
C SER A 146 8.30 -28.64 14.30
N LEU A 147 7.57 -28.59 13.18
CA LEU A 147 8.16 -28.37 11.85
C LEU A 147 8.92 -27.05 11.77
N PHE A 148 8.35 -25.95 12.26
CA PHE A 148 9.02 -24.64 12.28
C PHE A 148 10.22 -24.60 13.24
N LYS A 149 10.13 -25.26 14.40
CA LYS A 149 11.25 -25.35 15.38
C LYS A 149 12.47 -26.09 14.83
N ASN A 150 12.28 -27.01 13.90
CA ASN A 150 13.38 -27.73 13.23
C ASN A 150 14.16 -26.87 12.21
N GLY A 151 13.86 -25.56 12.14
CA GLY A 151 14.56 -24.59 11.30
C GLY A 151 13.79 -24.25 10.03
N LEU A 152 14.29 -23.24 9.30
CA LEU A 152 13.66 -22.74 8.07
C LEU A 152 14.21 -23.40 6.80
N SER A 153 15.38 -24.04 6.89
CA SER A 153 15.95 -24.82 5.77
C SER A 153 14.98 -25.94 5.39
N ASP A 154 14.71 -26.02 4.08
CA ASP A 154 13.79 -26.99 3.45
C ASP A 154 12.39 -27.05 4.11
N LEU A 155 11.99 -25.99 4.82
CA LEU A 155 10.75 -25.97 5.60
C LEU A 155 9.53 -26.15 4.71
N GLU A 156 9.50 -25.48 3.56
CA GLU A 156 8.40 -25.62 2.61
C GLU A 156 8.25 -27.08 2.15
N LEU A 157 9.34 -27.74 1.79
CA LEU A 157 9.32 -29.15 1.38
C LEU A 157 8.76 -30.04 2.50
N ARG A 158 9.19 -29.82 3.74
CA ARG A 158 8.72 -30.58 4.90
C ARG A 158 7.24 -30.34 5.20
N LEU A 159 6.76 -29.10 5.04
CA LEU A 159 5.35 -28.76 5.18
C LEU A 159 4.52 -29.44 4.08
N ARG A 160 4.95 -29.36 2.82
CA ARG A 160 4.25 -30.01 1.69
C ARG A 160 4.19 -31.54 1.80
N GLN A 161 5.13 -32.17 2.52
CA GLN A 161 5.15 -33.61 2.75
C GLN A 161 4.41 -34.06 4.03
N SER A 162 3.91 -33.12 4.83
CA SER A 162 3.25 -33.40 6.10
C SER A 162 1.74 -33.34 5.94
N ASP A 163 1.06 -34.46 6.20
CA ASP A 163 -0.41 -34.50 6.22
C ASP A 163 -1.02 -33.49 7.21
N ALA A 164 -0.35 -33.25 8.33
CA ALA A 164 -0.77 -32.26 9.34
C ALA A 164 -0.68 -30.80 8.85
N ALA A 165 -0.03 -30.54 7.71
CA ALA A 165 0.19 -29.19 7.19
C ALA A 165 -0.62 -28.88 5.92
N GLN A 166 -1.49 -29.79 5.48
CA GLN A 166 -2.28 -29.62 4.24
C GLN A 166 -3.08 -28.30 4.25
N GLU A 167 -3.88 -28.06 5.28
CA GLU A 167 -4.68 -26.83 5.43
C GLU A 167 -3.78 -25.57 5.48
N PHE A 168 -2.66 -25.63 6.22
CA PHE A 168 -1.70 -24.52 6.26
C PHE A 168 -1.13 -24.22 4.87
N MET A 169 -0.80 -25.26 4.09
CA MET A 169 -0.25 -25.09 2.76
C MET A 169 -1.28 -24.56 1.77
N GLU A 170 -2.56 -24.92 1.88
CA GLU A 170 -3.64 -24.32 1.09
C GLU A 170 -3.75 -22.81 1.33
N HIS A 171 -3.72 -22.38 2.61
CA HIS A 171 -3.72 -20.96 2.95
C HIS A 171 -2.44 -20.23 2.53
N PHE A 172 -1.29 -20.90 2.62
CA PHE A 172 -0.01 -20.36 2.20
C PHE A 172 0.05 -20.16 0.67
N ASP A 173 -0.40 -21.15 -0.10
CA ASP A 173 -0.44 -21.06 -1.57
C ASP A 173 -1.42 -19.96 -2.00
N ASN A 174 -2.60 -19.84 -1.36
CA ASN A 174 -3.52 -18.72 -1.60
C ASN A 174 -2.90 -17.35 -1.23
N PHE A 175 -2.10 -17.28 -0.16
CA PHE A 175 -1.37 -16.06 0.17
C PHE A 175 -0.40 -15.65 -0.95
N LEU A 176 0.32 -16.61 -1.54
CA LEU A 176 1.24 -16.34 -2.65
C LEU A 176 0.48 -15.94 -3.93
N ASP A 177 -0.66 -16.55 -4.21
CA ASP A 177 -1.48 -16.18 -5.37
C ASP A 177 -1.98 -14.74 -5.28
N VAL A 178 -2.43 -14.32 -4.10
CA VAL A 178 -3.00 -12.97 -3.89
C VAL A 178 -1.91 -11.92 -3.69
N PHE A 179 -0.86 -12.23 -2.92
CA PHE A 179 0.15 -11.26 -2.48
C PHE A 179 1.56 -11.52 -3.01
N GLY A 180 1.77 -12.50 -3.88
CA GLY A 180 3.10 -12.89 -4.36
C GLY A 180 3.86 -11.80 -5.11
N SER A 181 3.18 -10.79 -5.65
CA SER A 181 3.82 -9.63 -6.28
C SER A 181 4.44 -8.64 -5.26
N ARG A 182 4.11 -8.79 -3.97
CA ARG A 182 4.61 -7.93 -2.90
C ARG A 182 5.94 -8.42 -2.36
N GLY A 183 6.65 -7.54 -1.65
CA GLY A 183 7.89 -7.91 -0.97
C GLY A 183 8.73 -6.72 -0.54
N PRO A 184 9.87 -6.97 0.14
CA PRO A 184 10.82 -5.92 0.44
C PRO A 184 11.30 -5.24 -0.86
N ASN A 185 11.21 -3.92 -0.92
CA ASN A 185 11.58 -3.12 -2.08
C ASN A 185 10.82 -3.51 -3.38
N GLU A 186 9.52 -3.83 -3.29
CA GLU A 186 8.66 -4.25 -4.42
C GLU A 186 8.60 -3.30 -5.64
N TRP A 187 9.16 -2.10 -5.53
CA TRP A 187 9.28 -1.15 -6.66
C TRP A 187 10.55 -1.36 -7.51
N GLU A 188 11.50 -2.18 -7.05
CA GLU A 188 12.72 -2.53 -7.78
C GLU A 188 12.55 -3.89 -8.46
N THR A 189 12.57 -3.91 -9.80
CA THR A 189 12.33 -5.13 -10.58
C THR A 189 13.43 -6.18 -10.40
N ALA A 190 14.61 -5.78 -9.92
CA ALA A 190 15.69 -6.71 -9.58
C ALA A 190 15.54 -7.34 -8.19
N CYS A 191 14.57 -6.93 -7.37
CA CYS A 191 14.35 -7.48 -6.04
C CYS A 191 13.38 -8.67 -6.07
N GLU A 192 13.68 -9.68 -5.26
CA GLU A 192 12.80 -10.83 -5.06
C GLU A 192 11.48 -10.40 -4.40
N THR A 193 10.37 -10.94 -4.89
CA THR A 193 9.05 -10.81 -4.27
C THR A 193 8.74 -12.06 -3.44
N TRP A 194 7.61 -12.06 -2.73
CA TRP A 194 7.14 -13.23 -2.00
C TRP A 194 6.82 -14.41 -2.92
N GLY A 195 6.33 -14.14 -4.14
CA GLY A 195 6.05 -15.17 -5.13
C GLY A 195 7.32 -15.80 -5.72
N THR A 196 8.39 -15.03 -5.91
CA THR A 196 9.67 -15.56 -6.42
C THR A 196 10.54 -16.16 -5.32
N ASN A 197 10.38 -15.70 -4.07
CA ASN A 197 11.04 -16.24 -2.89
C ASN A 197 10.05 -16.52 -1.73
N PRO A 198 9.27 -17.62 -1.79
CA PRO A 198 8.30 -18.00 -0.75
C PRO A 198 8.92 -18.24 0.63
N ALA A 199 10.20 -18.62 0.70
CA ALA A 199 10.89 -18.84 1.98
C ALA A 199 10.94 -17.58 2.86
N SER A 200 10.93 -16.39 2.24
CA SER A 200 10.85 -15.12 2.96
C SER A 200 9.52 -14.97 3.72
N VAL A 201 8.42 -15.47 3.16
CA VAL A 201 7.08 -15.49 3.78
C VAL A 201 7.07 -16.44 4.98
N LEU A 202 7.62 -17.65 4.83
CA LEU A 202 7.76 -18.60 5.93
C LEU A 202 8.60 -18.02 7.09
N THR A 203 9.61 -17.20 6.77
CA THR A 203 10.38 -16.48 7.79
C THR A 203 9.51 -15.47 8.55
N LEU A 204 8.64 -14.72 7.85
CA LEU A 204 7.70 -13.80 8.50
C LEU A 204 6.71 -14.55 9.39
N ILE A 205 6.14 -15.66 8.91
CA ILE A 205 5.22 -16.52 9.67
C ILE A 205 5.90 -17.08 10.92
N ASP A 206 7.16 -17.53 10.80
CA ASP A 206 7.95 -18.02 11.94
C ASP A 206 8.18 -16.94 13.01
N ARG A 207 8.25 -15.66 12.63
CA ARG A 207 8.27 -14.56 13.60
C ARG A 207 6.88 -14.30 14.18
N MET A 208 5.86 -14.22 13.33
CA MET A 208 4.50 -13.90 13.76
C MET A 208 3.90 -14.95 14.70
N ARG A 209 4.22 -16.24 14.52
CA ARG A 209 3.76 -17.30 15.43
C ARG A 209 4.28 -17.13 16.88
N LEU A 210 5.38 -16.42 17.07
CA LEU A 210 5.99 -16.18 18.39
C LEU A 210 5.55 -14.86 19.03
N THR A 211 4.85 -14.02 18.27
CA THR A 211 4.40 -12.72 18.74
C THR A 211 3.24 -12.85 19.72
N ASP A 212 3.25 -12.01 20.77
CA ASP A 212 2.17 -11.89 21.74
C ASP A 212 0.83 -11.54 21.04
N PRO A 213 -0.28 -12.26 21.31
CA PRO A 213 -1.59 -12.00 20.73
C PRO A 213 -2.08 -10.55 20.80
N GLU A 214 -1.69 -9.78 21.82
CA GLU A 214 -2.05 -8.36 21.96
C GLU A 214 -1.49 -7.49 20.81
N ASN A 215 -0.45 -7.96 20.11
CA ASN A 215 0.13 -7.27 18.95
C ASN A 215 -0.53 -7.66 17.62
N SER A 216 -1.70 -8.31 17.65
CA SER A 216 -2.48 -8.60 16.45
C SER A 216 -2.73 -7.32 15.63
N PRO A 217 -2.54 -7.37 14.29
CA PRO A 217 -2.90 -6.27 13.40
C PRO A 217 -4.34 -5.79 13.61
N SER A 218 -5.29 -6.72 13.82
CA SER A 218 -6.71 -6.43 14.07
C SER A 218 -6.95 -5.69 15.38
N VAL A 219 -6.26 -6.08 16.46
CA VAL A 219 -6.35 -5.39 17.75
C VAL A 219 -5.82 -3.97 17.60
N ARG A 220 -4.64 -3.81 17.00
CA ARG A 220 -4.01 -2.50 16.78
C ARG A 220 -4.85 -1.61 15.86
N ALA A 221 -5.43 -2.15 14.80
CA ALA A 221 -6.30 -1.42 13.88
C ALA A 221 -7.57 -0.92 14.60
N LEU A 222 -8.18 -1.76 15.44
CA LEU A 222 -9.35 -1.38 16.24
C LEU A 222 -9.02 -0.26 17.24
N GLU A 223 -7.86 -0.32 17.89
CA GLU A 223 -7.41 0.75 18.79
C GLU A 223 -7.19 2.07 18.05
N LEU A 224 -6.55 2.03 16.88
CA LEU A 224 -6.32 3.21 16.06
C LEU A 224 -7.65 3.81 15.58
N SER A 225 -8.60 2.98 15.16
CA SER A 225 -9.95 3.42 14.77
C SER A 225 -10.67 4.13 15.91
N LYS A 226 -10.67 3.56 17.13
CA LYS A 226 -11.25 4.22 18.33
C LYS A 226 -10.59 5.57 18.65
N LYS A 227 -9.26 5.66 18.54
CA LYS A 227 -8.52 6.91 18.74
C LYS A 227 -8.92 7.95 17.68
N ARG A 228 -9.04 7.54 16.42
CA ARG A 228 -9.48 8.38 15.31
C ARG A 228 -10.90 8.91 15.50
N GLU A 229 -11.85 8.05 15.87
CA GLU A 229 -13.23 8.46 16.13
C GLU A 229 -13.31 9.54 17.22
N LYS A 230 -12.59 9.32 18.34
CA LYS A 230 -12.51 10.28 19.44
C LYS A 230 -11.87 11.60 19.00
N ALA A 231 -10.76 11.54 18.27
CA ALA A 231 -10.09 12.73 17.75
C ALA A 231 -10.99 13.52 16.78
N THR A 232 -11.72 12.81 15.91
CA THR A 232 -12.67 13.41 14.96
C THR A 232 -13.80 14.12 15.69
N LEU A 233 -14.39 13.48 16.71
CA LEU A 233 -15.45 14.09 17.53
C LEU A 233 -14.97 15.33 18.28
N ASN A 234 -13.76 15.30 18.83
CA ASN A 234 -13.18 16.45 19.52
C ASN A 234 -12.90 17.61 18.56
N ALA A 235 -12.27 17.34 17.41
CA ALA A 235 -12.02 18.34 16.38
C ALA A 235 -13.32 19.01 15.91
N ARG A 236 -14.38 18.26 15.68
CA ARG A 236 -15.71 18.80 15.31
C ARG A 236 -16.33 19.71 16.37
N LYS A 237 -16.07 19.46 17.66
CA LYS A 237 -16.57 20.31 18.76
C LYS A 237 -15.83 21.64 18.82
N GLU A 238 -14.53 21.63 18.61
CA GLU A 238 -13.64 22.80 18.73
C GLU A 238 -13.66 23.68 17.48
N LEU A 239 -13.66 23.07 16.30
CA LEU A 239 -13.65 23.80 15.04
C LEU A 239 -14.99 24.49 14.76
N LYS A 240 -14.92 25.69 14.17
CA LYS A 240 -16.08 26.50 13.77
C LYS A 240 -15.86 27.16 12.41
N GLY A 241 -16.97 27.51 11.76
CA GLY A 241 -16.97 28.26 10.49
C GLY A 241 -16.12 27.60 9.41
N PHE A 242 -15.28 28.40 8.75
CA PHE A 242 -14.45 27.95 7.63
C PHE A 242 -13.46 26.83 8.01
N GLY A 243 -12.92 26.84 9.24
CA GLY A 243 -12.03 25.79 9.71
C GLY A 243 -12.71 24.43 9.84
N SER A 244 -13.98 24.42 10.28
CA SER A 244 -14.80 23.20 10.30
C SER A 244 -15.10 22.70 8.89
N TRP A 245 -15.43 23.59 7.95
CA TRP A 245 -15.67 23.20 6.56
C TRP A 245 -14.43 22.58 5.89
N LEU A 246 -13.25 23.20 6.04
CA LEU A 246 -12.00 22.64 5.51
C LEU A 246 -11.64 21.29 6.15
N PHE A 247 -11.86 21.15 7.45
CA PHE A 247 -11.63 19.90 8.16
C PHE A 247 -12.50 18.77 7.61
N GLU A 248 -13.81 18.99 7.44
CA GLU A 248 -14.70 17.98 6.87
C GLU A 248 -14.30 17.61 5.45
N LYS A 249 -13.87 18.58 4.65
CA LYS A 249 -13.37 18.34 3.29
C LYS A 249 -12.11 17.49 3.29
N GLY A 250 -11.15 17.78 4.17
CA GLY A 250 -9.93 16.98 4.34
C GLY A 250 -10.25 15.54 4.75
N ILE A 251 -11.07 15.35 5.79
CA ILE A 251 -11.45 14.02 6.28
C ILE A 251 -12.25 13.22 5.24
N THR A 252 -13.19 13.86 4.54
CA THR A 252 -14.00 13.21 3.50
C THR A 252 -13.12 12.71 2.37
N PHE A 253 -12.19 13.54 1.89
CA PHE A 253 -11.25 13.14 0.85
C PHE A 253 -10.39 11.95 1.30
N PHE A 254 -9.89 11.95 2.54
CA PHE A 254 -9.17 10.79 3.07
C PHE A 254 -10.01 9.53 3.10
N ASN A 255 -11.28 9.61 3.50
CA ASN A 255 -12.15 8.44 3.43
C ASN A 255 -12.27 7.93 2.00
N THR A 256 -12.53 8.83 1.03
CA THR A 256 -12.61 8.46 -0.40
C THR A 256 -11.36 7.72 -0.89
N LEU A 257 -10.16 8.11 -0.45
CA LEU A 257 -8.92 7.46 -0.86
C LEU A 257 -8.74 6.03 -0.33
N PHE A 258 -9.31 5.73 0.84
CA PHE A 258 -8.98 4.52 1.61
C PHE A 258 -10.20 3.63 1.90
N THR A 259 -11.38 3.99 1.39
CA THR A 259 -12.59 3.15 1.46
C THR A 259 -13.20 2.89 0.08
N GLY A 260 -12.45 3.17 -1.00
CA GLY A 260 -12.87 3.06 -2.40
C GLY A 260 -11.92 2.22 -3.26
#